data_AF-X0SYU1-F1
#
_entry.id   AF-X0SYU1-F1
#
_cell.length_a   1.000
_cell.length_b   1.000
_cell.length_c   1.000
_cell.angle_alpha   90.00
_cell.angle_beta   90.00
_cell.angle_gamma   90.00
#
_symmetry.space_group_name_H-M   'P 1'
#
loop_
_entity.id
_entity.type
_entity.pdbx_description
1 polymer ?
#
loop_
_entity_poly.entity_id
_entity_poly.type
_entity_poly.pdbx_seq_one_letter_code
_entity_poly.pdbx_strand_id
1 'polypeptide(L)' 'MKKDAYYFPHYSNARNDAKIIRLRRVLGLEGYAIYFMLLEILREQTNYKYELKGIEDLSFEWHISKEKIFSVINDFDLF' A
#
# COMPACT_ATOMS: atom_id res chain seq x y z
N MET A 1 -29.51 2.80 -0.50
CA MET A 1 -28.52 2.05 0.31
C MET A 1 -27.49 3.03 0.84
N LYS A 2 -27.17 3.01 2.14
CA LYS A 2 -25.99 3.70 2.66
C LYS A 2 -24.77 3.03 2.03
N LYS A 3 -23.86 3.81 1.46
CA LYS A 3 -22.56 3.31 1.01
C LYS A 3 -21.82 2.78 2.24
N ASP A 4 -21.36 1.54 2.20
CA ASP A 4 -20.46 1.01 3.21
C ASP A 4 -19.07 1.61 2.94
N ALA A 5 -18.84 2.79 3.49
CA ALA A 5 -17.63 3.57 3.28
C ALA A 5 -17.15 4.11 4.63
N TYR A 6 -15.94 3.73 5.00
CA TYR A 6 -15.29 4.18 6.22
C TYR A 6 -14.23 5.22 5.87
N TYR A 7 -14.21 6.32 6.63
CA TYR A 7 -13.21 7.36 6.43
C TYR A 7 -11.84 6.89 6.92
N PHE A 8 -10.84 6.96 6.04
CA PHE A 8 -9.44 6.71 6.36
C PHE A 8 -8.62 8.02 6.19
N PRO A 9 -8.23 8.70 7.29
CA PRO A 9 -7.46 9.92 7.21
C PRO A 9 -6.04 9.65 6.69
N HIS A 10 -5.59 10.50 5.76
CA HIS A 10 -4.19 10.54 5.32
C HIS A 10 -3.79 11.98 4.97
N TYR A 11 -2.48 12.23 4.88
CA TYR A 11 -1.97 13.54 4.50
C TYR A 11 -2.30 13.86 3.04
N SER A 12 -3.01 14.97 2.80
CA SER A 12 -3.42 15.42 1.46
C SER A 12 -2.23 15.73 0.53
N ASN A 13 -1.03 15.90 1.09
CA ASN A 13 0.23 16.15 0.40
C ASN A 13 1.17 14.94 0.39
N ALA A 14 0.73 13.73 0.74
CA ALA A 14 1.56 12.52 0.78
C ALA A 14 2.35 12.27 -0.53
N ARG A 15 1.79 12.66 -1.68
CA ARG A 15 2.49 12.61 -2.98
C ARG A 15 3.83 13.36 -3.01
N ASN A 16 4.01 14.35 -2.13
CA ASN A 16 5.23 15.17 -2.03
C ASN A 16 6.20 14.66 -0.95
N ASP A 17 5.86 13.60 -0.22
CA ASP A 17 6.76 13.00 0.77
C ASP A 17 8.01 12.43 0.09
N ALA A 18 9.17 12.59 0.72
CA ALA A 18 10.45 12.19 0.13
C ALA A 18 10.56 10.66 -0.09
N LYS A 19 10.00 9.84 0.81
CA LYS A 19 9.96 8.38 0.67
C LYS A 19 9.02 7.97 -0.45
N ILE A 20 7.87 8.63 -0.56
CA ILE A 20 6.93 8.42 -1.66
C ILE A 20 7.54 8.84 -3.01
N ILE A 21 8.30 9.94 -3.05
CA ILE A 21 9.04 10.33 -4.26
C ILE A 21 10.09 9.26 -4.61
N ARG A 22 10.83 8.72 -3.63
CA ARG A 22 11.78 7.62 -3.85
C ARG A 22 11.11 6.38 -4.41
N LEU A 23 9.99 5.96 -3.85
CA LEU A 23 9.18 4.86 -4.35
C LEU A 23 8.72 5.10 -5.79
N ARG A 24 8.19 6.29 -6.10
CA ARG A 24 7.75 6.63 -7.46
C ARG A 24 8.88 6.73 -8.48
N ARG A 25 10.11 7.00 -8.05
CA ARG A 25 11.29 6.97 -8.93
C ARG A 25 11.64 5.56 -9.41
N VAL A 26 11.27 4.52 -8.65
CA VAL A 26 11.58 3.12 -8.96
C VAL A 26 10.37 2.41 -9.58
N LEU A 27 9.19 2.56 -8.97
CA LEU A 27 7.97 1.81 -9.31
C LEU A 27 6.88 2.68 -9.95
N GLY A 28 7.17 3.94 -10.26
CA GLY A 28 6.19 4.86 -10.86
C GLY A 28 4.96 5.07 -9.98
N LEU A 29 3.82 5.39 -10.62
CA LEU A 29 2.54 5.56 -9.93
C LEU A 29 1.97 4.25 -9.39
N GLU A 30 2.37 3.10 -9.95
CA GLU A 30 1.96 1.79 -9.46
C GLU A 30 2.45 1.55 -8.03
N GLY A 31 3.71 1.88 -7.71
CA GLY A 31 4.20 1.82 -6.33
C GLY A 31 3.40 2.71 -5.37
N TYR A 32 2.95 3.89 -5.84
CA TYR A 32 2.12 4.79 -5.03
C TYR A 32 0.76 4.16 -4.74
N ALA A 33 0.13 3.55 -5.74
CA ALA A 33 -1.11 2.81 -5.57
C ALA A 33 -0.94 1.64 -4.60
N ILE A 34 0.10 0.81 -4.78
CA ILE A 34 0.39 -0.33 -3.90
C ILE A 34 0.54 0.13 -2.44
N TYR A 35 1.27 1.21 -2.18
CA TYR A 35 1.42 1.73 -0.82
C TYR A 35 0.09 2.08 -0.16
N PHE A 36 -0.80 2.80 -0.86
CA PHE A 36 -2.11 3.15 -0.31
C PHE A 36 -3.04 1.93 -0.17
N MET A 37 -3.02 1.00 -1.11
CA MET A 37 -3.79 -0.24 -1.01
C MET A 37 -3.33 -1.10 0.19
N LEU A 38 -2.02 -1.16 0.47
CA LEU A 38 -1.50 -1.82 1.67
C LEU A 38 -1.96 -1.12 2.95
N LEU A 39 -1.98 0.22 2.99
CA LEU A 39 -2.52 0.96 4.14
C LEU A 39 -4.01 0.69 4.35
N GLU A 40 -4.79 0.57 3.28
CA GLU A 40 -6.22 0.20 3.34
C GLU A 40 -6.39 -1.20 3.93
N ILE A 41 -5.62 -2.19 3.47
CA ILE A 41 -5.62 -3.53 4.06
C ILE A 41 -5.29 -3.48 5.55
N LEU A 42 -4.20 -2.80 5.95
CA LEU A 42 -3.82 -2.69 7.35
C LEU A 42 -4.90 -1.99 8.18
N ARG A 43 -5.58 -0.99 7.63
CA ARG A 43 -6.67 -0.27 8.28
C ARG A 43 -7.86 -1.18 8.58
N GLU A 44 -8.10 -2.20 7.78
CA GLU A 44 -9.15 -3.20 7.98
C GLU A 44 -8.74 -4.30 8.96
N GLN A 45 -7.44 -4.51 9.18
CA GLN A 45 -6.94 -5.53 10.10
C GLN A 45 -6.96 -5.10 11.56
N THR A 46 -7.05 -6.09 12.45
CA THR A 46 -6.86 -5.88 13.89
C THR A 46 -5.40 -5.53 14.17
N ASN A 47 -5.15 -4.49 14.97
CA ASN A 47 -3.81 -4.00 15.33
C ASN A 47 -2.94 -3.54 14.14
N TYR A 48 -3.53 -3.26 12.97
CA TYR A 48 -2.79 -2.83 11.78
C TYR A 48 -1.69 -3.82 11.38
N LYS A 49 -1.98 -5.12 11.45
CA LYS A 49 -1.04 -6.19 11.10
C LYS A 49 -1.66 -7.11 10.06
N TYR A 50 -0.89 -7.41 9.03
CA TYR A 50 -1.23 -8.37 7.99
C TYR A 50 -0.07 -9.35 7.83
N GLU A 51 -0.37 -10.64 7.66
CA GLU A 51 0.67 -11.67 7.56
C GLU A 51 1.32 -11.64 6.18
N LEU A 52 2.66 -11.68 6.13
CA LEU A 52 3.41 -11.68 4.87
C LEU A 52 3.06 -12.85 3.95
N LYS A 53 2.56 -13.97 4.49
CA LYS A 53 2.09 -15.10 3.69
C LYS A 53 0.88 -14.75 2.82
N GLY A 54 0.08 -13.76 3.22
CA GLY A 54 -1.08 -13.29 2.45
C GLY A 54 -0.72 -12.43 1.25
N ILE A 55 0.56 -12.05 1.08
CA ILE A 55 1.00 -11.27 -0.09
C ILE A 55 0.80 -12.06 -1.40
N GLU A 56 0.79 -13.40 -1.37
CA GLU A 56 0.43 -14.24 -2.52
C GLU A 56 -1.00 -13.95 -3.01
N ASP A 57 -1.96 -13.87 -2.08
CA ASP A 57 -3.36 -13.63 -2.39
C ASP A 57 -3.55 -12.20 -2.92
N LEU A 58 -2.91 -11.21 -2.29
CA LEU A 58 -2.94 -9.82 -2.77
C LEU A 58 -2.31 -9.67 -4.16
N SER A 59 -1.22 -10.38 -4.44
CA SER A 59 -0.59 -10.39 -5.76
C SER A 59 -1.52 -10.91 -6.84
N PHE A 60 -2.23 -12.00 -6.54
CA PHE A 60 -3.23 -12.57 -7.45
C PHE A 60 -4.41 -11.61 -7.67
N GLU A 61 -4.97 -11.05 -6.59
CA GLU A 61 -6.14 -10.17 -6.65
C GLU A 61 -5.86 -8.84 -7.35
N TRP A 62 -4.71 -8.22 -7.07
CA TRP A 62 -4.36 -6.91 -7.63
C TRP A 62 -3.75 -7.00 -9.01
N HIS A 63 -3.45 -8.21 -9.49
CA HIS A 63 -2.70 -8.45 -10.73
C HIS A 63 -1.34 -7.72 -10.74
N ILE A 64 -0.67 -7.70 -9.59
CA ILE A 64 0.63 -7.07 -9.37
C ILE A 64 1.62 -8.15 -8.92
N SER A 65 2.83 -8.14 -9.48
CA SER A 65 3.89 -9.07 -9.11
C SER A 65 4.30 -8.90 -7.64
N LYS A 66 4.48 -10.01 -6.91
CA LYS A 66 4.91 -10.02 -5.50
C LYS A 66 6.18 -9.22 -5.26
N GLU A 67 7.11 -9.24 -6.20
CA GLU A 67 8.38 -8.53 -6.13
C GLU A 67 8.17 -7.02 -5.95
N LYS A 68 7.17 -6.46 -6.64
CA LYS A 68 6.81 -5.03 -6.49
C LYS A 68 6.16 -4.77 -5.13
N ILE A 69 5.28 -5.65 -4.67
CA ILE A 69 4.63 -5.50 -3.34
C ILE A 69 5.71 -5.55 -2.24
N PHE A 70 6.60 -6.54 -2.29
CA PHE A 70 7.73 -6.65 -1.35
C PHE A 70 8.70 -5.47 -1.45
N SER A 71 8.96 -4.94 -2.65
CA SER A 71 9.79 -3.74 -2.80
C SER A 71 9.15 -2.54 -2.09
N VAL A 72 7.84 -2.35 -2.21
CA VAL A 72 7.11 -1.29 -1.48
C VAL A 72 7.23 -1.46 0.03
N ILE A 73 7.16 -2.70 0.53
CA ILE A 73 7.25 -3.00 1.97
C ILE A 73 8.67 -2.75 2.51
N ASN A 74 9.71 -3.18 1.80
CA ASN A 74 11.05 -3.28 2.36
C ASN A 74 12.02 -2.17 1.94
N ASP A 75 11.84 -1.52 0.78
CA ASP A 75 12.93 -0.74 0.16
C ASP A 75 12.82 0.78 0.42
N PHE A 76 11.71 1.26 0.98
CA PHE A 76 11.40 2.70 1.04
C PHE A 76 11.09 3.24 2.44
N ASP A 77 11.29 2.44 3.49
CA ASP A 77 11.03 2.81 4.91
C ASP A 77 9.60 3.33 5.15
N LEU A 78 8.61 2.71 4.51
CA LEU A 78 7.21 3.15 4.56
C LEU A 78 6.38 2.45 5.66
N PHE A 79 6.88 1.34 6.20
CA PHE A 79 6.31 0.53 7.27
C PHE A 79 7.36 0.28 8.35
#